data_AF-A0A9E3VXC1-F1
#
_entry.id   AF-A0A9E3VXC1-F1
#
_cell.length_a   1.000
_cell.length_b   1.000
_cell.length_c   1.000
_cell.angle_alpha   90.00
_cell.angle_beta   90.00
_cell.angle_gamma   90.00
#
_symmetry.space_group_name_H-M   'P 1'
#
loop_
_entity.id
_entity.type
_entity.pdbx_description
1 polymer ?
#
loop_
_entity_poly.entity_id
_entity_poly.type
_entity_poly.pdbx_seq_one_letter_code
_entity_poly.pdbx_strand_id
1 'polypeptide(L)'
;MNPWLIVGLGLVWLASLWGVGSWQRGEGRTAERVAWQERANKALAKANVEIKRLTDEARATEHRRVDEMTTLAVNYDKGFRDAEDRRRRDVDAARAGALVLRIPSSACGAGAGEARPPGAAAASGDGSEGVELPRETAADLLDLANDADQVADQLRACQAIVTNDRKESP
;
A
#
# COMPACT_ATOMS: atom_id res chain seq x y z
N MET A 1 8.13 -45.66 87.81
CA MET A 1 7.91 -44.99 86.51
C MET A 1 9.29 -44.63 85.95
N ASN A 2 9.70 -45.17 84.80
CA ASN A 2 11.05 -44.90 84.27
C ASN A 2 11.05 -43.54 83.54
N PRO A 3 11.74 -42.50 84.05
CA PRO A 3 11.72 -41.16 83.47
C PRO A 3 12.18 -41.12 82.01
N TRP A 4 13.03 -42.06 81.60
CA TRP A 4 13.51 -42.18 80.22
C TRP A 4 12.42 -42.57 79.22
N LEU A 5 11.39 -43.32 79.64
CA LEU A 5 10.27 -43.67 78.76
C LEU A 5 9.39 -42.45 78.45
N ILE A 6 9.20 -41.55 79.42
CA ILE A 6 8.42 -40.31 79.24
C ILE A 6 9.15 -39.37 78.26
N VAL A 7 10.47 -39.24 78.41
CA VAL A 7 11.29 -38.43 77.51
C VAL A 7 11.30 -39.02 76.09
N GLY A 8 11.47 -40.33 75.95
CA GLY A 8 11.44 -41.00 74.65
C GLY A 8 10.11 -40.83 73.93
N LEU A 9 8.99 -40.97 74.66
CA LEU A 9 7.66 -40.79 74.09
C LEU A 9 7.38 -39.34 73.68
N GLY A 10 7.87 -38.37 74.46
CA GLY A 10 7.80 -36.94 74.12
C GLY A 10 8.57 -36.59 72.84
N LEU A 11 9.77 -37.15 72.65
CA LEU A 11 10.56 -36.94 71.45
C LEU A 11 9.92 -37.55 70.20
N VAL A 12 9.36 -38.76 70.30
CA VAL A 12 8.64 -39.41 69.20
C VAL A 12 7.40 -38.60 68.81
N TRP A 13 6.66 -38.07 69.78
CA TRP A 13 5.49 -37.24 69.51
C TRP A 13 5.87 -35.93 68.80
N LEU A 14 6.95 -35.25 69.24
CA LEU A 14 7.44 -34.03 68.58
C LEU A 14 7.94 -34.30 67.15
N ALA A 15 8.65 -35.40 66.93
CA ALA A 15 9.11 -35.78 65.59
C ALA A 15 7.95 -36.06 64.64
N SER A 16 6.88 -36.70 65.13
CA SER A 16 5.66 -36.96 64.37
C SER A 16 4.96 -35.66 63.94
N LEU A 17 4.82 -34.69 64.86
CA LEU A 17 4.22 -33.39 64.55
C LEU A 17 5.03 -32.62 63.50
N TRP A 18 6.36 -32.68 63.58
CA TRP A 18 7.23 -32.00 62.61
C TRP A 18 7.17 -32.65 61.22
N GLY A 19 7.11 -33.99 61.16
CA GLY A 19 6.92 -34.75 59.93
C GLY A 19 5.60 -34.39 59.23
N VAL A 20 4.49 -34.47 59.95
CA VAL A 20 3.15 -34.15 59.41
C VAL A 20 3.07 -32.67 58.98
N GLY A 21 3.59 -31.76 59.80
CA GLY A 21 3.58 -30.32 59.50
C GLY A 21 4.49 -29.92 58.34
N SER A 22 5.58 -30.65 58.08
CA SER A 22 6.42 -30.42 56.91
C SER A 22 5.79 -30.96 55.62
N TRP A 23 5.16 -32.13 55.70
CA TRP A 23 4.45 -32.77 54.59
C TRP A 23 3.24 -31.95 54.14
N GLN A 24 2.36 -31.55 55.07
CA GLN A 24 1.20 -30.70 54.76
C GLN A 24 1.59 -29.34 54.18
N ARG A 25 2.68 -28.73 54.66
CA ARG A 25 3.22 -27.49 54.08
C ARG A 25 3.75 -27.70 52.65
N GLY A 26 4.30 -28.88 52.36
CA GLY A 26 4.72 -29.25 51.01
C GLY A 26 3.53 -29.35 50.05
N GLU A 27 2.52 -30.13 50.43
CA GLU A 27 1.32 -30.34 49.61
C GLU A 27 0.53 -29.05 49.36
N GLY A 28 0.39 -28.20 50.39
CA GLY A 28 -0.27 -26.90 50.25
C GLY A 28 0.42 -25.99 49.23
N ARG A 29 1.76 -25.88 49.30
CA ARG A 29 2.53 -25.09 48.33
C ARG A 29 2.44 -25.65 46.91
N THR A 30 2.39 -26.98 46.74
CA THR A 30 2.23 -27.58 45.41
C THR A 30 0.84 -27.32 44.84
N ALA A 31 -0.21 -27.46 45.66
CA ALA A 31 -1.59 -27.20 45.24
C ALA A 31 -1.79 -25.73 44.84
N GLU A 32 -1.27 -24.79 45.63
CA GLU A 32 -1.31 -23.36 45.31
C GLU A 32 -0.58 -23.04 44.01
N ARG A 33 0.62 -23.61 43.79
CA ARG A 33 1.38 -23.41 42.55
C ARG A 33 0.65 -23.94 41.34
N VAL A 34 0.06 -25.14 41.42
CA VAL A 34 -0.71 -25.73 40.31
C VAL A 34 -1.92 -24.85 40.00
N ALA A 35 -2.67 -24.41 41.01
CA ALA A 35 -3.80 -23.51 40.81
C ALA A 35 -3.39 -22.16 40.18
N TRP A 36 -2.25 -21.60 40.59
CA TRP A 36 -1.68 -20.40 39.98
C TRP A 36 -1.26 -20.62 38.52
N GLN A 37 -0.55 -21.72 38.24
CA GLN A 37 -0.11 -22.08 36.90
C GLN A 37 -1.30 -22.31 35.96
N GLU A 38 -2.36 -22.96 36.41
CA GLU A 38 -3.57 -23.13 35.61
C GLU A 38 -4.24 -21.80 35.25
N ARG A 39 -4.34 -20.88 36.22
CA ARG A 39 -4.90 -19.53 35.96
C ARG A 39 -4.02 -18.76 34.99
N ALA A 40 -2.71 -18.79 35.19
CA ALA A 40 -1.75 -18.13 34.31
C ALA A 40 -1.80 -18.70 32.89
N ASN A 41 -1.85 -20.03 32.75
CA ASN A 41 -1.95 -20.71 31.46
C ASN A 41 -3.27 -20.38 30.74
N LYS A 42 -4.40 -20.33 31.47
CA LYS A 42 -5.68 -19.89 30.91
C LYS A 42 -5.66 -18.44 30.44
N ALA A 43 -5.01 -17.56 31.21
CA ALA A 43 -4.84 -16.15 30.83
C ALA A 43 -3.94 -16.02 29.59
N LEU A 44 -2.82 -16.73 29.56
CA LEU A 44 -1.90 -16.77 28.42
C LEU A 44 -2.57 -17.32 27.16
N ALA A 45 -3.36 -18.40 27.28
CA ALA A 45 -4.09 -18.96 26.15
C ALA A 45 -5.08 -17.94 25.56
N LYS A 46 -5.83 -17.22 26.41
CA LYS A 46 -6.74 -16.15 25.96
C LYS A 46 -5.98 -15.00 25.30
N ALA A 47 -4.88 -14.56 25.89
CA ALA A 47 -4.04 -13.50 25.32
C ALA A 47 -3.46 -13.91 23.96
N ASN A 48 -3.01 -15.17 23.80
CA ASN A 48 -2.48 -15.68 22.54
C ASN A 48 -3.55 -15.74 21.45
N VAL A 49 -4.79 -16.13 21.79
CA VAL A 49 -5.91 -16.10 20.84
C VAL A 49 -6.17 -14.67 20.37
N GLU A 50 -6.19 -13.72 21.29
CA GLU A 50 -6.44 -12.32 20.95
C GLU A 50 -5.31 -11.68 20.14
N ILE A 51 -4.06 -11.93 20.52
CA ILE A 51 -2.88 -11.50 19.76
C ILE A 51 -2.93 -12.09 18.35
N LYS A 52 -3.28 -13.38 18.21
CA LYS A 52 -3.41 -14.03 16.91
C LYS A 52 -4.52 -13.38 16.08
N ARG A 53 -5.70 -13.13 16.68
CA ARG A 53 -6.82 -12.45 16.01
C ARG A 53 -6.39 -11.08 15.48
N LEU A 54 -5.79 -10.26 16.33
CA LEU A 54 -5.32 -8.92 15.96
C LEU A 54 -4.21 -8.98 14.89
N THR A 55 -3.32 -9.96 14.98
CA THR A 55 -2.26 -10.16 13.98
C THR A 55 -2.84 -10.57 12.63
N ASP A 56 -3.81 -11.48 12.62
CA ASP A 56 -4.45 -11.95 11.39
C ASP A 56 -5.28 -10.81 10.74
N GLU A 57 -5.95 -9.97 11.53
CA GLU A 57 -6.64 -8.75 11.07
C GLU A 57 -5.68 -7.72 10.46
N ALA A 58 -4.53 -7.48 11.13
CA ALA A 58 -3.50 -6.59 10.62
C ALA A 58 -2.90 -7.11 9.29
N ARG A 59 -2.58 -8.41 9.22
CA ARG A 59 -2.07 -9.06 8.00
C ARG A 59 -3.08 -9.01 6.87
N ALA A 60 -4.37 -9.21 7.14
CA ALA A 60 -5.39 -9.12 6.10
C ALA A 60 -5.46 -7.71 5.49
N THR A 61 -5.31 -6.68 6.31
CA THR A 61 -5.22 -5.29 5.85
C THR A 61 -3.95 -5.05 5.05
N GLU A 62 -2.80 -5.53 5.54
CA GLU A 62 -1.51 -5.43 4.84
C GLU A 62 -1.54 -6.12 3.47
N HIS A 63 -2.12 -7.32 3.36
CA HIS A 63 -2.27 -8.01 2.08
C HIS A 63 -3.12 -7.21 1.08
N ARG A 64 -4.25 -6.63 1.53
CA ARG A 64 -5.05 -5.75 0.67
C ARG A 64 -4.25 -4.55 0.17
N ARG A 65 -3.43 -3.93 1.03
CA ARG A 65 -2.56 -2.82 0.67
C ARG A 65 -1.53 -3.21 -0.38
N VAL A 66 -0.89 -4.36 -0.18
CA VAL A 66 0.10 -4.89 -1.14
C VAL A 66 -0.56 -5.19 -2.49
N ASP A 67 -1.75 -5.78 -2.50
CA ASP A 67 -2.47 -6.09 -3.73
C ASP A 67 -2.90 -4.82 -4.49
N GLU A 68 -3.41 -3.81 -3.78
CA GLU A 68 -3.76 -2.50 -4.34
C GLU A 68 -2.54 -1.79 -4.94
N MET A 69 -1.42 -1.75 -4.19
CA MET A 69 -0.16 -1.16 -4.66
C MET A 69 0.41 -1.90 -5.86
N THR A 70 0.36 -3.23 -5.85
CA THR A 70 0.85 -4.07 -6.95
C THR A 70 0.01 -3.85 -8.21
N THR A 71 -1.31 -3.78 -8.07
CA THR A 71 -2.22 -3.50 -9.19
C THR A 71 -1.96 -2.12 -9.78
N LEU A 72 -1.76 -1.10 -8.93
CA LEU A 72 -1.43 0.26 -9.37
C LEU A 72 -0.09 0.27 -10.12
N ALA A 73 0.93 -0.40 -9.60
CA ALA A 73 2.25 -0.49 -10.23
C ALA A 73 2.19 -1.18 -11.60
N VAL A 74 1.50 -2.31 -11.70
CA VAL A 74 1.34 -3.05 -12.97
C VAL A 74 0.60 -2.21 -14.01
N ASN A 75 -0.48 -1.52 -13.61
CA ASN A 75 -1.24 -0.66 -14.52
C ASN A 75 -0.41 0.55 -14.98
N TYR A 76 0.39 1.14 -14.08
CA TYR A 76 1.30 2.23 -14.41
C TYR A 76 2.37 1.78 -15.41
N ASP A 77 3.05 0.67 -15.15
CA ASP A 77 4.10 0.14 -16.03
C ASP A 77 3.56 -0.21 -17.41
N LYS A 78 2.36 -0.81 -17.47
CA LYS A 78 1.70 -1.10 -18.74
C LYS A 78 1.34 0.18 -19.49
N GLY A 79 0.71 1.14 -18.80
CA GLY A 79 0.34 2.42 -19.40
C GLY A 79 1.55 3.18 -19.94
N PHE A 80 2.67 3.15 -19.19
CA PHE A 80 3.93 3.75 -19.60
C PHE A 80 4.49 3.12 -20.87
N ARG A 81 4.54 1.78 -20.94
CA ARG A 81 5.00 1.07 -22.15
C ARG A 81 4.08 1.33 -23.36
N ASP A 82 2.77 1.27 -23.15
CA ASP A 82 1.79 1.52 -24.21
C ASP A 82 1.86 2.97 -24.74
N ALA A 83 2.19 3.93 -23.88
CA ALA A 83 2.41 5.33 -24.25
C ALA A 83 3.72 5.50 -25.06
N GLU A 84 4.83 4.94 -24.58
CA GLU A 84 6.12 5.00 -25.28
C GLU A 84 6.07 4.31 -26.65
N ASP A 85 5.39 3.18 -26.75
CA ASP A 85 5.18 2.48 -28.02
C ASP A 85 4.32 3.30 -28.99
N ARG A 86 3.30 4.03 -28.50
CA ARG A 86 2.50 4.96 -29.32
C ARG A 86 3.35 6.13 -29.80
N ARG A 87 4.07 6.78 -28.89
CA ARG A 87 4.99 7.87 -29.20
C ARG A 87 5.96 7.49 -30.32
N ARG A 88 6.63 6.34 -30.20
CA ARG A 88 7.56 5.87 -31.24
C ARG A 88 6.87 5.69 -32.58
N ARG A 89 5.71 5.04 -32.61
CA ARG A 89 4.93 4.85 -33.84
C ARG A 89 4.53 6.19 -34.47
N ASP A 90 4.07 7.14 -33.68
CA ASP A 90 3.58 8.43 -34.17
C ASP A 90 4.73 9.30 -34.70
N VAL A 91 5.88 9.32 -34.00
CA VAL A 91 7.10 10.02 -34.44
C VAL A 91 7.66 9.39 -35.72
N ASP A 92 7.74 8.05 -35.77
CA ASP A 92 8.21 7.35 -36.97
C ASP A 92 7.26 7.57 -38.16
N ALA A 93 5.95 7.55 -37.92
CA ALA A 93 4.93 7.86 -38.93
C ALA A 93 5.04 9.32 -39.42
N ALA A 94 5.31 10.28 -38.53
CA ALA A 94 5.52 11.67 -38.90
C ALA A 94 6.79 11.86 -39.75
N ARG A 95 7.90 11.22 -39.37
CA ARG A 95 9.15 11.25 -40.14
C ARG A 95 9.01 10.58 -41.51
N ALA A 96 8.30 9.46 -41.56
CA ALA A 96 7.98 8.76 -42.81
C ALA A 96 6.98 9.53 -43.69
N GLY A 97 6.28 10.53 -43.14
CA GLY A 97 5.21 11.26 -43.82
C GLY A 97 3.90 10.49 -43.94
N ALA A 98 3.73 9.40 -43.19
CA ALA A 98 2.48 8.67 -43.06
C ALA A 98 1.49 9.39 -42.12
N LEU A 99 2.02 10.17 -41.18
CA LEU A 99 1.28 11.11 -40.34
C LEU A 99 1.68 12.54 -40.73
N VAL A 100 0.70 13.40 -40.99
CA VAL A 100 0.94 14.79 -41.38
C VAL A 100 0.14 15.72 -40.49
N LEU A 101 0.83 16.68 -39.86
CA LEU A 101 0.19 17.76 -39.13
C LEU A 101 -0.06 18.92 -40.09
N ARG A 102 -1.31 19.40 -40.15
CA ARG A 102 -1.72 20.52 -40.98
C ARG A 102 -2.13 21.69 -40.11
N ILE A 103 -1.65 22.88 -40.47
CA ILE A 103 -2.13 24.12 -39.86
C ILE A 103 -3.32 24.60 -40.70
N PRO A 104 -4.51 24.79 -40.12
CA PRO A 104 -5.64 25.34 -40.85
C PRO A 104 -5.28 26.74 -41.35
N SER A 105 -5.60 27.05 -42.61
CA SER A 105 -5.24 28.33 -43.26
C SER A 105 -5.80 29.56 -42.56
N SER A 106 -6.86 29.42 -41.76
CA SER A 106 -7.40 30.48 -40.90
C SER A 106 -6.47 30.89 -39.75
N ALA A 107 -5.49 30.05 -39.38
CA ALA A 107 -4.51 30.35 -38.33
C ALA A 107 -3.31 31.16 -38.86
N CYS A 108 -2.96 31.01 -40.14
CA CYS A 108 -1.95 31.84 -40.81
C CYS A 108 -2.63 33.04 -41.47
N GLY A 109 -3.08 34.00 -40.65
CA GLY A 109 -3.46 35.32 -41.14
C GLY A 109 -2.28 35.98 -41.84
N ALA A 110 -2.50 36.43 -43.07
CA ALA A 110 -1.55 37.21 -43.84
C ALA A 110 -0.95 38.34 -42.97
N GLY A 111 0.37 38.48 -43.03
CA GLY A 111 1.21 39.58 -42.55
C GLY A 111 0.63 40.58 -41.56
N ALA A 112 1.26 40.67 -40.39
CA ALA A 112 1.38 41.85 -39.53
C ALA A 112 0.34 42.97 -39.78
N GLY A 113 -0.78 42.94 -39.06
CA GLY A 113 -1.69 44.08 -38.96
C GLY A 113 -3.15 43.68 -38.72
N GLU A 114 -3.63 44.03 -37.53
CA GLU A 114 -5.03 44.06 -37.10
C GLU A 114 -5.67 42.74 -36.61
N ALA A 115 -5.92 42.72 -35.29
CA ALA A 115 -6.72 41.74 -34.61
C ALA A 115 -8.19 41.83 -35.07
N ARG A 116 -8.69 40.77 -35.72
CA ARG A 116 -10.12 40.61 -36.02
C ARG A 116 -10.83 39.96 -34.81
N PRO A 117 -12.04 40.41 -34.41
CA PRO A 117 -12.69 39.91 -33.21
C PRO A 117 -13.15 38.45 -33.36
N PRO A 118 -13.29 37.70 -32.25
CA PRO A 118 -13.55 36.27 -32.26
C PRO A 118 -14.98 35.97 -32.75
N GLY A 119 -15.11 35.67 -34.04
CA GLY A 119 -16.29 35.01 -34.58
C GLY A 119 -16.21 33.51 -34.30
N ALA A 120 -17.29 32.95 -33.76
CA ALA A 120 -17.41 31.53 -33.40
C ALA A 120 -16.85 30.61 -34.49
N ALA A 121 -15.74 29.93 -34.20
CA ALA A 121 -15.18 28.93 -35.09
C ALA A 121 -16.02 27.64 -34.95
N ALA A 122 -16.82 27.34 -35.97
CA ALA A 122 -17.38 26.02 -36.17
C ALA A 122 -16.23 25.01 -36.29
N ALA A 123 -16.40 23.83 -35.69
CA ALA A 123 -15.48 22.71 -35.83
C ALA A 123 -15.34 22.36 -37.32
N SER A 124 -14.25 22.82 -37.94
CA SER A 124 -13.94 22.45 -39.33
C SER A 124 -13.31 21.06 -39.32
N GLY A 125 -14.01 20.10 -39.89
CA GLY A 125 -13.48 18.76 -40.15
C GLY A 125 -12.30 18.76 -41.13
N ASP A 126 -11.72 17.57 -41.30
CA ASP A 126 -10.40 17.21 -41.86
C ASP A 126 -10.09 17.61 -43.32
N GLY A 127 -10.67 18.70 -43.84
CA GLY A 127 -10.62 19.05 -45.26
C GLY A 127 -10.28 20.50 -45.59
N SER A 128 -9.81 21.32 -44.64
CA SER A 128 -9.39 22.69 -45.00
C SER A 128 -8.04 22.67 -45.73
N GLU A 129 -7.91 23.49 -46.78
CA GLU A 129 -6.65 23.79 -47.48
C GLU A 129 -5.66 24.40 -46.48
N GLY A 130 -4.95 23.54 -45.75
CA GLY A 130 -3.97 23.91 -44.74
C GLY A 130 -2.55 23.70 -45.27
N VAL A 131 -1.60 24.43 -44.68
CA VAL A 131 -0.18 24.22 -44.96
C VAL A 131 0.31 23.03 -44.14
N GLU A 132 0.99 22.08 -44.78
CA GLU A 132 1.62 20.94 -44.11
C GLU A 132 2.86 21.42 -43.35
N LEU A 133 2.96 21.01 -42.07
CA LEU A 133 4.15 21.26 -41.28
C LEU A 133 5.33 20.45 -41.82
N PRO A 134 6.56 21.00 -41.78
CA PRO A 134 7.76 20.22 -42.03
C PRO A 134 7.81 19.00 -41.12
N ARG A 135 8.21 17.84 -41.66
CA ARG A 135 8.18 16.55 -40.95
C ARG A 135 8.96 16.56 -39.64
N GLU A 136 10.11 17.23 -39.63
CA GLU A 136 10.93 17.39 -38.42
C GLU A 136 10.18 18.20 -37.35
N THR A 137 9.58 19.32 -37.73
CA THR A 137 8.76 20.14 -36.82
C THR A 137 7.54 19.37 -36.32
N ALA A 138 6.91 18.56 -37.16
CA ALA A 138 5.79 17.71 -36.74
C ALA A 138 6.22 16.64 -35.72
N ALA A 139 7.38 16.02 -35.92
CA ALA A 139 7.95 15.08 -34.97
C ALA A 139 8.33 15.75 -33.63
N ASP A 140 8.96 16.92 -33.67
CA ASP A 140 9.34 17.67 -32.47
C ASP A 140 8.11 18.10 -31.64
N LEU A 141 7.03 18.52 -32.31
CA LEU A 141 5.77 18.87 -31.64
C LEU A 141 5.09 17.64 -31.01
N LEU A 142 5.17 16.48 -31.66
CA LEU A 142 4.67 15.22 -31.08
C LEU A 142 5.50 14.79 -29.88
N ASP A 143 6.83 14.93 -29.94
CA ASP A 143 7.70 14.66 -28.80
C ASP A 143 7.38 15.58 -27.61
N LEU A 144 7.22 16.88 -27.87
CA LEU A 144 6.85 17.85 -26.83
C LEU A 144 5.47 17.56 -26.21
N ALA A 145 4.48 17.19 -27.02
CA ALA A 145 3.15 16.82 -26.53
C ALA A 145 3.21 15.57 -25.65
N ASN A 146 3.97 14.55 -26.06
CA ASN A 146 4.15 13.34 -25.27
C ASN A 146 4.88 13.60 -23.94
N ASP A 147 5.90 14.46 -23.92
CA ASP A 147 6.58 14.87 -22.68
C ASP A 147 5.61 15.56 -21.72
N ALA A 148 4.74 16.44 -22.23
CA ALA A 148 3.72 17.10 -21.44
C ALA A 148 2.69 16.10 -20.87
N ASP A 149 2.23 15.15 -21.68
CA ASP A 149 1.32 14.08 -21.24
C ASP A 149 1.97 13.19 -20.19
N GLN A 150 3.25 12.86 -20.34
CA GLN A 150 3.99 12.07 -19.35
C GLN A 150 4.04 12.77 -17.99
N VAL A 151 4.29 14.08 -17.96
CA VAL A 151 4.27 14.87 -16.72
C VAL A 151 2.86 14.88 -16.12
N ALA A 152 1.81 15.04 -16.94
CA ALA A 152 0.43 15.02 -16.47
C ALA A 152 0.04 13.65 -15.88
N ASP A 153 0.47 12.56 -16.49
CA ASP A 153 0.22 11.20 -16.01
C ASP A 153 0.99 10.90 -14.72
N GLN A 154 2.25 11.34 -14.61
CA GLN A 154 3.01 11.25 -13.34
C GLN A 154 2.31 12.02 -12.21
N LEU A 155 1.85 13.24 -12.48
CA LEU A 155 1.09 14.03 -11.49
C LEU A 155 -0.21 13.33 -11.10
N ARG A 156 -0.94 12.76 -12.06
CA ARG A 156 -2.18 12.01 -11.81
C ARG A 156 -1.90 10.77 -10.95
N ALA A 157 -0.82 10.04 -11.20
CA ALA A 157 -0.40 8.90 -10.40
C ALA A 157 -0.07 9.31 -8.96
N CYS A 158 0.72 10.37 -8.77
CA CYS A 158 1.03 10.92 -7.44
C CYS A 158 -0.23 11.36 -6.69
N GLN A 159 -1.16 12.05 -7.37
CA GLN A 159 -2.43 12.47 -6.78
C GLN A 159 -3.33 11.29 -6.39
N ALA A 160 -3.33 10.21 -7.19
CA ALA A 160 -4.07 9.00 -6.89
C ALA A 160 -3.57 8.33 -5.60
N ILE A 161 -2.25 8.27 -5.41
CA ILE A 161 -1.63 7.74 -4.17
C ILE A 161 -2.05 8.58 -2.96
N VAL A 162 -1.92 9.92 -3.04
CA VAL A 162 -2.30 10.82 -1.93
C VAL A 162 -3.80 10.74 -1.62
N THR A 163 -4.63 10.60 -2.65
CA THR A 163 -6.09 10.47 -2.48
C THR A 163 -6.46 9.15 -1.81
N ASN A 164 -5.81 8.05 -2.18
CA ASN A 164 -6.02 6.77 -1.54
C ASN A 164 -5.59 6.81 -0.07
N ASP A 165 -4.40 7.36 0.22
CA ASP A 165 -3.89 7.53 1.59
C ASP A 165 -4.85 8.36 2.48
N ARG A 166 -5.41 9.44 1.94
CA ARG A 166 -6.36 10.31 2.66
C ARG A 166 -7.75 9.72 2.84
N LYS A 167 -8.24 8.90 1.92
CA LYS A 167 -9.55 8.23 2.06
C LYS A 167 -9.57 7.22 3.20
N GLU A 168 -8.41 6.81 3.67
CA GLU A 168 -8.24 5.71 4.61
C GLU A 168 -7.67 6.16 5.97
N SER A 169 -7.38 7.45 6.12
CA SER A 169 -7.13 8.09 7.41
C SER A 169 -8.48 8.44 8.08
N PRO A 170 -8.82 7.87 9.24
CA PRO A 170 -10.06 8.17 9.97
C PRO A 170 -10.08 9.59 10.57
#